data_AF-A0A6G2PW63-F1
#
_entry.id   AF-A0A6G2PW63-F1
#
_cell.length_a   1.000
_cell.length_b   1.000
_cell.length_c   1.000
_cell.angle_alpha   90.00
_cell.angle_beta   90.00
_cell.angle_gamma   90.00
#
_symmetry.space_group_name_H-M   'P 1'
#
loop_
_entity.id
_entity.type
_entity.pdbx_description
1 polymer ?
#
loop_
_entity_poly.entity_id
_entity_poly.type
_entity_poly.pdbx_seq_one_letter_code
_entity_poly.pdbx_strand_id
1 'polypeptide(L)'
;IAAGGQVVTALADNAFGQHGGRIKDPFGNIWWVVSHVEDVVEDEMWKRLQDPVYAEAMRVAQETLDAELSGRRRGRSSAPVKTTS
;
A
#
# COMPACT_ATOMS: atom_id res chain seq x y z
N ILE A 1 -16.84 8.65 1.22
CA ILE A 1 -16.17 9.50 0.21
C ILE A 1 -17.23 10.30 -0.52
N ALA A 2 -17.02 11.60 -0.71
CA ALA A 2 -17.91 12.48 -1.46
C ALA A 2 -17.37 12.72 -2.89
N ALA A 3 -18.19 13.30 -3.78
CA ALA A 3 -17.81 13.70 -5.14
C ALA A 3 -17.39 12.57 -6.11
N GLY A 4 -17.83 11.33 -5.88
CA GLY A 4 -17.64 10.22 -6.82
C GLY A 4 -16.29 9.49 -6.73
N GLY A 5 -15.44 9.85 -5.77
CA GLY A 5 -14.21 9.10 -5.50
C GLY A 5 -14.48 7.70 -4.93
N GLN A 6 -13.62 6.74 -5.28
CA GLN A 6 -13.69 5.35 -4.81
C GLN A 6 -12.41 4.98 -4.05
N VAL A 7 -12.54 4.26 -2.94
CA VAL A 7 -11.36 3.71 -2.24
C VAL A 7 -10.80 2.57 -3.06
N VAL A 8 -9.53 2.67 -3.45
CA VAL A 8 -8.77 1.55 -4.05
C VAL A 8 -8.10 0.75 -2.94
N THR A 9 -7.45 1.43 -2.01
CA THR A 9 -6.77 0.81 -0.87
C THR A 9 -7.14 1.56 0.39
N ALA A 10 -7.64 0.82 1.39
CA ALA A 10 -7.96 1.37 2.69
C ALA A 10 -6.71 1.97 3.36
N LEU A 11 -6.93 2.93 4.26
CA LEU A 11 -5.87 3.51 5.06
C LEU A 11 -5.25 2.46 5.98
N ALA A 12 -3.92 2.43 6.03
CA ALA A 12 -3.16 1.59 6.94
C ALA A 12 -1.81 2.23 7.25
N ASP A 13 -1.22 1.83 8.37
CA ASP A 13 0.19 2.09 8.66
C ASP A 13 1.05 1.12 7.85
N ASN A 14 2.09 1.64 7.21
CA ASN A 14 3.05 0.83 6.47
C ASN A 14 4.37 0.65 7.22
N ALA A 15 5.18 -0.30 6.77
CA ALA A 15 6.48 -0.61 7.37
C ALA A 15 7.51 0.53 7.27
N PHE A 16 7.20 1.60 6.53
CA PHE A 16 8.09 2.71 6.23
C PHE A 16 7.81 3.96 7.07
N GLY A 17 6.94 3.87 8.09
CA GLY A 17 6.63 4.99 8.98
C GLY A 17 5.62 5.98 8.37
N GLN A 18 4.70 5.49 7.55
CA GLN A 18 3.66 6.33 6.94
C GLN A 18 2.26 5.75 7.18
N HIS A 19 1.27 6.64 7.27
CA HIS A 19 -0.14 6.30 7.32
C HIS A 19 -0.81 6.76 6.02
N GLY A 20 -1.42 5.85 5.27
CA GLY A 20 -2.01 6.23 3.99
C GLY A 20 -2.72 5.13 3.23
N GLY A 21 -3.27 5.52 2.09
CA GLY A 21 -4.05 4.65 1.21
C GLY A 21 -4.20 5.27 -0.18
N ARG A 22 -5.12 4.72 -0.98
CA ARG A 22 -5.35 5.17 -2.35
C ARG A 22 -6.81 5.36 -2.68
N ILE A 23 -7.08 6.39 -3.46
CA ILE A 23 -8.41 6.69 -4.01
C ILE A 23 -8.32 6.82 -5.52
N LYS A 24 -9.39 6.41 -6.20
CA LYS A 24 -9.60 6.65 -7.63
C LYS A 24 -10.63 7.74 -7.81
N ASP A 25 -10.32 8.72 -8.66
CA ASP A 25 -11.26 9.79 -9.02
C ASP A 25 -12.18 9.37 -10.20
N PRO A 26 -13.23 10.14 -10.52
CA PRO A 26 -14.15 9.83 -11.63
C PRO A 26 -13.50 9.80 -13.03
N PHE A 27 -12.31 10.37 -13.20
CA PHE A 27 -11.57 10.35 -14.46
C PHE A 27 -10.64 9.13 -14.55
N GLY A 28 -10.57 8.33 -13.50
CA GLY A 28 -9.77 7.10 -13.44
C GLY A 28 -8.36 7.31 -12.88
N ASN A 29 -7.98 8.51 -12.43
CA ASN A 29 -6.66 8.70 -11.82
C ASN A 29 -6.64 8.09 -10.43
N ILE A 30 -5.53 7.42 -10.09
CA ILE A 30 -5.30 6.86 -8.76
C ILE A 30 -4.34 7.76 -8.00
N TRP A 31 -4.79 8.23 -6.84
CA TRP A 31 -4.07 9.14 -5.98
C TRP A 31 -3.61 8.43 -4.71
N TRP A 32 -2.34 8.60 -4.35
CA TRP A 32 -1.82 8.22 -3.04
C TRP A 32 -2.05 9.38 -2.07
N VAL A 33 -2.75 9.08 -0.98
CA VAL A 33 -2.98 10.03 0.12
C VAL A 33 -2.25 9.46 1.32
N VAL A 34 -1.13 10.08 1.67
CA VAL A 34 -0.18 9.56 2.66
C VAL A 34 0.29 10.69 3.57
N SER A 35 0.35 10.41 4.86
CA SER A 35 1.02 11.22 5.88
C SER A 35 2.28 10.50 6.35
N HIS A 36 3.36 11.27 6.53
CA HIS A 36 4.50 10.80 7.32
C HIS A 36 4.07 10.69 8.80
N VAL A 37 4.52 9.64 9.48
CA VAL A 37 4.27 9.39 10.90
C VAL A 37 5.58 9.41 11.68
N GLU A 38 6.60 8.70 11.19
CA GLU A 38 7.91 8.58 11.83
C GLU A 38 9.00 8.25 10.81
N ASP A 39 10.25 8.60 11.12
CA ASP A 39 11.42 8.15 10.39
C ASP A 39 11.83 6.75 10.86
N VAL A 40 11.77 5.76 9.97
CA VAL A 40 12.16 4.37 10.25
C VAL A 40 13.48 4.08 9.56
N VAL A 41 14.47 3.60 10.29
CA VAL A 41 15.75 3.17 9.69
C VAL A 41 15.59 1.86 8.92
N GLU A 42 16.41 1.64 7.90
CA GLU A 42 16.27 0.52 6.97
C GLU A 42 16.18 -0.87 7.66
N ASP A 43 17.05 -1.15 8.63
CA ASP A 43 17.03 -2.44 9.33
C ASP A 43 15.71 -2.68 10.07
N GLU A 44 15.08 -1.62 10.59
CA GLU A 44 13.78 -1.70 11.23
C GLU A 44 12.66 -1.84 10.20
N MET A 45 12.75 -1.15 9.05
CA MET A 45 11.81 -1.35 7.94
C MET A 45 11.77 -2.82 7.50
N TRP A 46 12.93 -3.47 7.38
CA TRP A 46 13.01 -4.88 6.99
C TRP A 46 12.39 -5.81 8.03
N LYS A 47 12.58 -5.53 9.34
CA LYS A 47 11.90 -6.30 10.40
C LYS A 47 10.39 -6.12 10.32
N ARG A 48 9.92 -4.87 10.18
CA ARG A 48 8.49 -4.55 10.04
C ARG A 48 7.89 -5.25 8.83
N LEU A 49 8.57 -5.29 7.68
CA LEU A 49 8.10 -6.01 6.49
C LEU A 49 7.91 -7.53 6.69
N GLN A 50 8.51 -8.13 7.73
CA GLN A 50 8.30 -9.52 8.12
C GLN A 50 7.23 -9.67 9.21
N ASP A 51 6.86 -8.59 9.89
CA ASP A 51 5.78 -8.61 10.87
C ASP A 51 4.43 -8.82 10.14
N PRO A 52 3.57 -9.75 10.60
CA PRO A 52 2.31 -10.07 9.95
C PRO A 52 1.41 -8.87 9.68
N VAL A 53 1.42 -7.85 10.56
CA VAL A 53 0.55 -6.68 10.42
C VAL A 53 0.96 -5.83 9.21
N TYR A 54 2.25 -5.49 9.11
CA TYR A 54 2.73 -4.69 7.98
C TYR A 54 2.85 -5.51 6.70
N ALA A 55 3.17 -6.80 6.79
CA ALA A 55 3.18 -7.71 5.65
C ALA A 55 1.77 -7.80 5.02
N GLU A 56 0.72 -7.92 5.84
CA GLU A 56 -0.66 -7.92 5.36
C GLU A 56 -1.05 -6.56 4.75
N ALA A 57 -0.71 -5.44 5.39
CA ALA A 57 -0.95 -4.12 4.83
C ALA A 57 -0.27 -3.95 3.46
N MET A 58 0.96 -4.42 3.32
CA MET A 58 1.72 -4.39 2.07
C MET A 58 1.09 -5.30 1.00
N ARG A 59 0.63 -6.49 1.39
CA ARG A 59 -0.06 -7.44 0.50
C ARG A 59 -1.35 -6.84 -0.04
N VAL A 60 -2.21 -6.31 0.84
CA VAL A 60 -3.46 -5.63 0.48
C VAL A 60 -3.18 -4.44 -0.43
N ALA A 61 -2.13 -3.66 -0.15
CA ALA A 61 -1.73 -2.57 -1.01
C ALA A 61 -1.34 -3.08 -2.42
N GLN A 62 -0.48 -4.08 -2.55
CA GLN A 62 -0.10 -4.58 -3.87
C GLN A 62 -1.30 -5.14 -4.65
N GLU A 63 -2.12 -5.97 -4.01
CA GLU A 63 -3.26 -6.62 -4.67
C GLU A 63 -4.34 -5.65 -5.11
N THR A 64 -4.68 -4.66 -4.28
CA THR A 64 -5.72 -3.69 -4.65
C THR A 64 -5.28 -2.80 -5.81
N LEU A 65 -4.00 -2.41 -5.86
CA LEU A 65 -3.48 -1.66 -6.98
C LEU A 65 -3.40 -2.50 -8.26
N ASP A 66 -2.87 -3.73 -8.19
CA ASP A 66 -2.80 -4.60 -9.37
C ASP A 66 -4.22 -4.92 -9.88
N ALA A 67 -5.18 -5.18 -8.99
CA ALA A 67 -6.57 -5.41 -9.39
C ALA A 67 -7.14 -4.21 -10.15
N GLU A 68 -6.95 -3.00 -9.61
CA GLU A 68 -7.46 -1.76 -10.21
C GLU A 68 -6.80 -1.47 -11.57
N LEU A 69 -5.47 -1.55 -11.66
CA LEU A 69 -4.73 -1.25 -12.89
C LEU A 69 -4.91 -2.32 -13.97
N SER A 70 -5.04 -3.59 -13.59
CA SER A 70 -5.17 -4.70 -14.54
C SER A 70 -6.62 -5.02 -14.92
N GLY A 71 -7.61 -4.44 -14.21
CA GLY A 71 -9.03 -4.78 -14.36
C GLY A 71 -9.38 -6.19 -13.87
N ARG A 72 -8.47 -6.88 -13.17
CA ARG A 72 -8.71 -8.23 -12.64
C ARG A 72 -9.57 -8.18 -11.39
N ARG A 73 -10.42 -9.18 -11.20
CA ARG A 73 -11.22 -9.38 -9.97
C ARG A 73 -10.35 -9.60 -8.71
N ARG A 74 -9.15 -10.14 -8.88
CA ARG A 74 -8.15 -10.30 -7.80
C ARG A 74 -6.79 -9.89 -8.35
N GLY A 75 -6.11 -9.00 -7.64
CA GLY A 75 -4.75 -8.61 -7.96
C GLY A 75 -3.74 -9.59 -7.38
N ARG A 76 -2.47 -9.33 -7.69
CA ARG A 76 -1.33 -10.09 -7.21
C ARG A 76 -0.48 -9.26 -6.25
N SER A 77 0.19 -9.95 -5.34
CA SER A 77 1.22 -9.40 -4.47
C SER A 77 2.47 -10.26 -4.57
N SER A 78 3.60 -9.66 -4.26
CA SER A 78 4.89 -10.32 -4.13
C SER A 78 5.49 -10.02 -2.77
N ALA A 79 6.17 -11.01 -2.20
CA ALA A 79 6.91 -10.82 -0.96
C ALA A 79 8.09 -9.85 -1.16
N PRO A 80 8.39 -8.97 -0.19
CA PRO A 80 9.59 -8.14 -0.22
C PRO A 80 10.85 -9.01 -0.23
N VAL A 81 11.84 -8.66 -1.06
CA VAL A 81 13.13 -9.37 -1.16
C VAL A 81 14.24 -8.39 -0.80
N LYS A 82 15.05 -8.73 0.21
CA LYS A 82 16.26 -7.98 0.54
C LYS A 82 17.36 -8.38 -0.42
N THR A 83 17.65 -7.53 -1.41
CA THR A 83 18.80 -7.74 -2.30
C THR A 83 20.07 -7.48 -1.49
N THR A 84 20.91 -8.51 -1.35
CA THR A 84 22.25 -8.35 -0.75
C THR A 84 23.20 -7.99 -1.87
N SER A 85 23.73 -6.75 -1.87
CA SER A 85 24.86 -6.34 -2.71
C SER A 85 26.18 -6.65 -2.02
#